data_AF-A0A9W8N073-F1
#
_entry.id   AF-A0A9W8N073-F1
#
_cell.length_a   1.000
_cell.length_b   1.000
_cell.length_c   1.000
_cell.angle_alpha   90.00
_cell.angle_beta   90.00
_cell.angle_gamma   90.00
#
_symmetry.space_group_name_H-M   'P 1'
#
loop_
_entity.id
_entity.type
_entity.pdbx_description
1 polymer ?
#
loop_
_entity_poly.entity_id
_entity_poly.type
_entity_poly.pdbx_seq_one_letter_code
_entity_poly.pdbx_strand_id
1 'polypeptide(L)'
;MGKHIVVLDTSEAATDLLGKHSSIYSARPRLVVANELMGWDFGMGFMTYGDRCAVTEHRPQLLRASGNLLNRFLDFADEHVITNVRHMAGETILSVAYGIEVKQRDDPYIAISEENVEAVTIAAIPGTFLVDGIPLLKYVPSWFPGTNWKRKAKEWRDSSIMMINLPFEVVKRDI
;
A
#
# COMPACT_ATOMS: atom_id res chain seq x y z
N MET A 1 11.64 22.94 -15.29
CA MET A 1 11.38 21.62 -15.89
C MET A 1 10.03 21.15 -15.40
N GLY A 2 9.03 21.09 -16.29
CA GLY A 2 7.65 20.67 -15.97
C GLY A 2 7.42 19.22 -16.37
N LYS A 3 6.54 18.52 -15.65
CA LYS A 3 6.07 17.18 -16.05
C LYS A 3 5.01 17.36 -17.14
N HIS A 4 5.16 16.67 -18.27
CA HIS A 4 4.11 16.60 -19.28
C HIS A 4 3.08 15.56 -18.86
N ILE A 5 1.83 15.97 -18.71
CA ILE A 5 0.71 15.10 -18.31
C ILE A 5 -0.18 14.93 -19.54
N VAL A 6 -0.46 13.68 -19.89
CA VAL A 6 -1.41 13.31 -20.94
C VAL A 6 -2.62 12.67 -20.27
N VAL A 7 -3.81 13.19 -20.53
CA VAL A 7 -5.07 12.68 -19.98
C VAL A 7 -5.77 11.86 -21.06
N LEU A 8 -6.13 10.61 -20.74
CA LEU A 8 -6.88 9.73 -21.62
C LEU A 8 -8.37 9.83 -21.27
N ASP A 9 -9.17 10.29 -22.23
CA ASP A 9 -10.61 10.54 -22.02
C ASP A 9 -11.51 9.47 -22.69
N THR A 10 -10.97 8.72 -23.65
CA THR A 10 -11.74 7.69 -24.37
C THR A 10 -11.33 6.27 -23.97
N SER A 11 -12.32 5.37 -23.91
CA SER A 11 -12.10 3.94 -23.66
C SER A 11 -11.19 3.31 -24.73
N GLU A 12 -11.31 3.77 -25.98
CA GLU A 12 -10.48 3.33 -27.10
C GLU A 12 -9.00 3.69 -26.86
N ALA A 13 -8.70 4.93 -26.48
CA ALA A 13 -7.34 5.36 -26.18
C ALA A 13 -6.77 4.65 -24.94
N ALA A 14 -7.58 4.46 -23.89
CA ALA A 14 -7.18 3.72 -22.70
C ALA A 14 -6.85 2.26 -23.02
N THR A 15 -7.70 1.59 -23.81
CA THR A 15 -7.49 0.18 -24.21
C THR A 15 -6.26 0.03 -25.11
N ASP A 16 -6.05 0.96 -26.03
CA ASP A 16 -4.92 0.91 -26.95
C ASP A 16 -3.58 1.15 -26.24
N LEU A 17 -3.51 2.16 -25.38
CA LEU A 17 -2.27 2.50 -24.66
C LEU A 17 -2.02 1.60 -23.44
N LEU A 18 -3.00 1.41 -22.56
CA LEU A 18 -2.83 0.68 -21.30
C LEU A 18 -3.04 -0.83 -21.45
N GLY A 19 -3.75 -1.28 -22.49
CA GLY A 19 -3.95 -2.70 -22.79
C GLY A 19 -2.91 -3.22 -23.77
N LYS A 20 -3.03 -2.82 -25.04
CA LYS A 20 -2.21 -3.36 -26.14
C LYS A 20 -0.74 -2.96 -26.02
N HIS A 21 -0.46 -1.72 -25.63
CA HIS A 21 0.90 -1.21 -25.45
C HIS A 21 1.34 -1.14 -23.99
N SER A 22 0.75 -1.97 -23.13
CA SER A 22 1.02 -2.01 -21.69
C SER A 22 2.50 -2.14 -21.34
N SER A 23 3.30 -2.84 -22.12
CA SER A 23 4.75 -2.98 -21.90
C SER A 23 5.52 -1.66 -21.93
N ILE A 24 5.00 -0.64 -22.63
CA ILE A 24 5.62 0.69 -22.77
C ILE A 24 5.00 1.68 -21.77
N TYR A 25 3.68 1.58 -21.53
CA TYR A 25 2.94 2.57 -20.73
C TYR A 25 2.63 2.15 -19.28
N SER A 26 3.01 0.93 -18.86
CA SER A 26 2.78 0.47 -17.47
C SER A 26 3.83 0.96 -16.46
N ALA A 27 4.84 1.71 -16.89
CA ALA A 27 5.80 2.30 -15.97
C ALA A 27 5.10 3.23 -14.95
N ARG A 28 5.60 3.25 -13.71
CA ARG A 28 5.05 4.08 -12.64
C ARG A 28 5.91 5.34 -12.44
N PRO A 29 5.31 6.51 -12.16
CA PRO A 29 6.06 7.68 -11.76
C PRO A 29 6.90 7.39 -10.51
N ARG A 30 8.15 7.85 -10.50
CA ARG A 30 9.01 7.78 -9.31
C ARG A 30 8.50 8.74 -8.24
N LEU A 31 8.05 8.19 -7.12
CA LEU A 31 7.61 8.95 -5.94
C LEU A 31 8.70 8.79 -4.87
N VAL A 32 9.51 9.82 -4.67
CA VAL A 32 10.71 9.72 -3.82
C VAL A 32 10.31 9.47 -2.37
N VAL A 33 9.23 10.10 -1.89
CA VAL A 33 8.77 9.87 -0.52
C VAL A 33 8.22 8.45 -0.35
N ALA A 34 7.27 8.02 -1.18
CA ALA A 34 6.67 6.69 -1.06
C ALA A 34 7.68 5.57 -1.35
N ASN A 35 8.39 5.62 -2.48
CA ASN A 35 9.26 4.52 -2.89
C ASN A 35 10.57 4.47 -2.10
N GLU A 36 11.30 5.59 -2.00
CA GLU A 36 12.67 5.56 -1.48
C GLU A 36 12.75 5.80 0.02
N LEU A 37 11.93 6.72 0.54
CA LEU A 37 12.02 7.13 1.95
C LEU A 37 11.17 6.24 2.83
N MET A 38 9.92 5.98 2.47
CA MET A 38 9.06 5.03 3.19
C MET A 38 9.41 3.57 2.88
N GLY A 39 10.04 3.28 1.74
CA GLY A 39 10.41 1.91 1.34
C GLY A 39 9.23 1.09 0.84
N TRP A 40 8.27 1.72 0.14
CA TRP A 40 7.11 1.05 -0.47
C TRP A 40 7.35 0.54 -1.90
N ASP A 41 8.61 0.41 -2.30
CA ASP A 41 8.99 -0.16 -3.60
C ASP A 41 8.61 -1.64 -3.77
N PHE A 42 8.34 -2.35 -2.67
CA PHE A 42 7.77 -3.71 -2.69
C PHE A 42 6.28 -3.76 -3.08
N GLY A 43 5.55 -2.64 -2.97
CA GLY A 43 4.11 -2.62 -3.18
C GLY A 43 3.77 -2.73 -4.67
N MET A 44 2.91 -3.68 -5.06
CA MET A 44 2.56 -3.96 -6.46
C MET A 44 2.16 -2.71 -7.27
N GLY A 45 1.48 -1.73 -6.65
CA GLY A 45 1.10 -0.48 -7.31
C GLY A 45 2.27 0.44 -7.68
N PHE A 46 3.42 0.26 -7.01
CA PHE A 46 4.63 1.08 -7.10
C PHE A 46 5.80 0.39 -7.79
N MET A 47 5.77 -0.94 -7.94
CA MET A 47 6.81 -1.70 -8.60
C MET A 47 6.98 -1.29 -10.08
N THR A 48 8.22 -1.34 -10.56
CA THR A 48 8.53 -1.13 -11.97
C THR A 48 8.14 -2.34 -12.82
N TYR A 49 7.81 -2.10 -14.09
CA TYR A 49 7.44 -3.16 -15.03
C TYR A 49 8.57 -4.20 -15.17
N GLY A 50 8.29 -5.46 -14.81
CA GLY A 50 9.25 -6.57 -14.88
C GLY A 50 9.14 -7.52 -13.69
N ASP A 51 8.80 -7.01 -12.52
CA ASP A 51 8.65 -7.80 -11.30
C ASP A 51 7.22 -8.34 -11.20
N ARG A 52 6.98 -9.51 -11.80
CA ARG A 52 5.65 -10.13 -11.80
C ARG A 52 5.43 -10.88 -10.49
N CYS A 53 4.52 -10.38 -9.65
CA CYS A 53 3.79 -11.22 -8.70
C CYS A 53 2.70 -11.97 -9.46
N ALA A 54 2.80 -13.30 -9.55
CA ALA A 54 1.68 -14.11 -10.01
C ALA A 54 0.59 -14.11 -8.92
N VAL A 55 -0.59 -13.57 -9.22
CA VAL A 55 -1.75 -13.69 -8.34
C VAL A 55 -2.29 -15.10 -8.50
N THR A 56 -2.03 -15.94 -7.51
CA THR A 56 -2.73 -17.23 -7.36
C THR A 56 -4.13 -16.99 -6.82
N GLU A 57 -5.10 -17.75 -7.29
CA GLU A 57 -6.48 -17.66 -6.82
C GLU A 57 -6.58 -18.25 -5.40
N HIS A 58 -6.68 -17.40 -4.39
CA HIS A 58 -6.80 -17.79 -2.97
C HIS A 58 -8.27 -17.89 -2.53
N ARG A 59 -9.05 -18.68 -3.28
CA ARG A 59 -10.50 -18.85 -3.08
C ARG A 59 -10.88 -19.32 -1.66
N PRO A 60 -10.17 -20.27 -1.01
CA PRO A 60 -10.52 -20.71 0.34
C PRO A 60 -10.41 -19.59 1.38
N GLN A 61 -9.34 -18.78 1.33
CA GLN A 61 -9.11 -17.67 2.26
C GLN A 61 -10.17 -16.59 2.07
N LEU A 62 -10.48 -16.24 0.82
CA LEU A 62 -11.52 -15.26 0.49
C LEU A 62 -12.90 -15.70 1.00
N LEU A 63 -13.30 -16.96 0.81
CA LEU A 63 -14.58 -17.47 1.30
C LEU A 63 -14.67 -17.41 2.83
N ARG A 64 -13.58 -17.76 3.52
CA ARG A 64 -13.52 -17.70 4.99
C ARG A 64 -13.64 -16.27 5.49
N ALA A 65 -12.85 -15.35 4.94
CA ALA A 65 -12.90 -13.94 5.30
C ALA A 65 -14.29 -13.33 4.99
N SER A 66 -14.94 -13.78 3.91
CA SER A 66 -16.30 -13.33 3.57
C SER A 66 -17.34 -13.80 4.59
N GLY A 67 -17.24 -15.05 5.08
CA GLY A 67 -18.08 -15.54 6.17
C GLY A 67 -17.86 -14.74 7.46
N ASN A 68 -16.60 -14.45 7.79
CA ASN A 68 -16.23 -13.64 8.95
C ASN A 68 -16.74 -12.19 8.82
N LEU A 69 -16.71 -11.60 7.62
CA LEU A 69 -17.30 -10.29 7.37
C LEU A 69 -18.80 -10.26 7.68
N LEU A 70 -19.55 -11.28 7.26
CA LEU A 70 -20.98 -11.38 7.55
C LEU A 70 -21.25 -11.47 9.06
N ASN A 71 -20.47 -12.26 9.79
CA ASN A 71 -20.57 -12.33 11.24
C ASN A 71 -20.28 -10.98 11.89
N ARG A 72 -19.25 -10.25 11.42
CA ARG A 72 -18.93 -8.91 11.92
C ARG A 72 -20.04 -7.90 11.66
N PHE A 73 -20.75 -7.97 10.53
CA PHE A 73 -21.92 -7.11 10.32
C PHE A 73 -23.07 -7.40 11.27
N LEU A 74 -23.20 -8.65 11.74
CA LEU A 74 -24.20 -9.01 12.75
C LEU A 74 -23.79 -8.59 14.16
N ASP A 75 -22.52 -8.81 14.51
CA ASP A 75 -21.99 -8.59 15.85
C ASP A 75 -21.63 -7.12 16.12
N PHE A 76 -21.29 -6.35 15.07
CA PHE A 76 -20.81 -4.96 15.15
C PHE A 76 -21.60 -4.04 14.21
N ALA A 77 -22.94 -4.10 14.31
CA ALA A 77 -23.86 -3.33 13.45
C ALA A 77 -23.65 -1.80 13.50
N ASP A 78 -23.04 -1.29 14.57
CA ASP A 78 -22.75 0.14 14.77
C ASP A 78 -21.44 0.60 14.09
N GLU A 79 -20.60 -0.32 13.61
CA GLU A 79 -19.34 0.01 12.94
C GLU A 79 -19.53 0.30 11.45
N HIS A 80 -18.76 1.25 10.92
CA HIS A 80 -18.84 1.66 9.52
C HIS A 80 -18.56 0.47 8.58
N VAL A 81 -19.42 0.29 7.58
CA VAL A 81 -19.31 -0.76 6.55
C VAL A 81 -17.90 -0.86 5.96
N ILE A 82 -17.28 0.30 5.71
CA ILE A 82 -15.93 0.39 5.14
C ILE A 82 -14.88 -0.24 6.05
N THR A 83 -14.95 -0.03 7.37
CA THR A 83 -13.98 -0.59 8.33
C THR A 83 -14.03 -2.12 8.31
N ASN A 84 -15.24 -2.68 8.32
CA ASN A 84 -15.44 -4.13 8.25
C ASN A 84 -14.91 -4.74 6.94
N VAL A 85 -15.15 -4.07 5.81
CA VAL A 85 -14.62 -4.49 4.49
C VAL A 85 -13.09 -4.41 4.45
N ARG A 86 -12.49 -3.34 4.98
CA ARG A 86 -11.03 -3.21 5.06
C ARG A 86 -10.40 -4.30 5.92
N HIS A 87 -11.02 -4.60 7.07
CA HIS A 87 -10.56 -5.68 7.94
C HIS A 87 -10.69 -7.05 7.25
N MET A 88 -11.72 -7.30 6.44
CA MET A 88 -11.80 -8.52 5.60
C MET A 88 -10.64 -8.59 4.59
N ALA A 89 -10.29 -7.47 3.95
CA ALA A 89 -9.16 -7.43 3.02
C ALA A 89 -7.84 -7.74 3.73
N GLY A 90 -7.60 -7.11 4.88
CA GLY A 90 -6.40 -7.37 5.71
C GLY A 90 -6.35 -8.82 6.21
N GLU A 91 -7.47 -9.38 6.66
CA GLU A 91 -7.59 -10.81 7.04
C GLU A 91 -7.15 -11.72 5.89
N THR A 92 -7.65 -11.47 4.68
CA THR A 92 -7.32 -12.27 3.50
C THR A 92 -5.83 -12.19 3.20
N ILE A 93 -5.25 -10.98 3.21
CA ILE A 93 -3.83 -10.76 2.90
C ILE A 93 -2.94 -11.46 3.94
N LEU A 94 -3.21 -11.29 5.24
CA LEU A 94 -2.43 -11.90 6.32
C LEU A 94 -2.56 -13.43 6.31
N SER A 95 -3.75 -13.96 6.00
CA SER A 95 -3.95 -15.40 5.85
C SER A 95 -3.19 -15.97 4.65
N VAL A 96 -3.18 -15.27 3.51
CA VAL A 96 -2.46 -15.72 2.31
C VAL A 96 -0.94 -15.61 2.47
N ALA A 97 -0.45 -14.48 2.98
CA ALA A 97 0.99 -14.20 3.04
C ALA A 97 1.69 -14.92 4.19
N TYR A 98 1.02 -15.02 5.35
CA TYR A 98 1.64 -15.49 6.60
C TYR A 98 0.90 -16.68 7.24
N GLY A 99 -0.27 -17.07 6.72
CA GLY A 99 -1.08 -18.12 7.36
C GLY A 99 -1.72 -17.68 8.68
N ILE A 100 -1.76 -16.37 8.97
CA ILE A 100 -2.26 -15.84 10.24
C ILE A 100 -3.79 -15.75 10.22
N GLU A 101 -4.43 -16.25 11.28
CA GLU A 101 -5.83 -15.98 11.57
C GLU A 101 -5.93 -14.71 12.43
N VAL A 102 -6.54 -13.65 11.88
CA VAL A 102 -6.70 -12.38 12.58
C VAL A 102 -7.87 -12.42 13.57
N LYS A 103 -7.79 -11.60 14.61
CA LYS A 103 -8.91 -11.35 15.50
C LYS A 103 -10.05 -10.67 14.75
N GLN A 104 -11.28 -10.96 15.14
CA GLN A 104 -12.46 -10.34 14.54
C GLN A 104 -12.59 -8.84 14.89
N ARG A 105 -11.88 -8.37 15.91
CA ARG A 105 -11.89 -6.97 16.34
C ARG A 105 -10.55 -6.60 16.97
N ASP A 106 -10.16 -5.33 16.82
CA ASP A 106 -8.95 -4.74 17.40
C ASP A 106 -7.69 -5.59 17.16
N ASP A 107 -7.57 -6.11 15.94
CA ASP A 107 -6.42 -6.91 15.56
C ASP A 107 -5.19 -6.00 15.37
N PRO A 108 -4.07 -6.26 16.05
CA PRO A 108 -2.91 -5.38 16.00
C PRO A 108 -2.28 -5.33 14.60
N TYR A 109 -2.34 -6.41 13.82
CA TYR A 109 -1.76 -6.43 12.48
C TYR A 109 -2.63 -5.65 11.50
N ILE A 110 -3.95 -5.70 11.66
CA ILE A 110 -4.88 -4.88 10.89
C ILE A 110 -4.69 -3.40 11.22
N ALA A 111 -4.58 -3.04 12.50
CA ALA A 111 -4.39 -1.65 12.93
C ALA A 111 -3.10 -1.04 12.34
N ILE A 112 -1.98 -1.76 12.42
CA ILE A 112 -0.70 -1.33 11.84
C ILE A 112 -0.80 -1.20 10.31
N SER A 113 -1.53 -2.12 9.66
CA SER A 113 -1.72 -2.08 8.22
C SER A 113 -2.57 -0.87 7.79
N GLU A 114 -3.65 -0.56 8.49
CA GLU A 114 -4.49 0.62 8.21
C GLU A 114 -3.69 1.93 8.36
N GLU A 115 -2.92 2.08 9.43
CA GLU A 115 -2.06 3.25 9.64
C GLU A 115 -1.06 3.41 8.49
N ASN A 116 -0.44 2.31 8.06
CA ASN A 116 0.53 2.35 6.98
C ASN A 116 -0.11 2.63 5.61
N VAL A 117 -1.30 2.08 5.36
CA VAL A 117 -2.08 2.34 4.14
C VAL A 117 -2.52 3.81 4.07
N GLU A 118 -2.89 4.42 5.19
CA GLU A 118 -3.20 5.85 5.23
C GLU A 118 -1.96 6.70 4.93
N ALA A 119 -0.83 6.38 5.56
CA ALA A 119 0.44 7.05 5.32
C ALA A 119 0.87 7.01 3.84
N VAL A 120 0.84 5.83 3.22
CA VAL A 120 1.23 5.68 1.81
C VAL A 120 0.23 6.35 0.88
N THR A 121 -1.06 6.37 1.21
CA THR A 121 -2.07 7.08 0.43
C THR A 121 -1.75 8.57 0.35
N ILE A 122 -1.34 9.19 1.45
CA ILE A 122 -0.90 10.60 1.46
C ILE A 122 0.39 10.77 0.65
N ALA A 123 1.36 9.86 0.81
CA ALA A 123 2.63 9.89 0.10
C ALA A 123 2.51 9.66 -1.41
N ALA A 124 1.46 8.97 -1.84
CA ALA A 124 1.20 8.64 -3.23
C ALA A 124 0.57 9.80 -4.02
N ILE A 125 0.01 10.81 -3.34
CA ILE A 125 -0.63 11.96 -4.00
C ILE A 125 0.45 12.78 -4.72
N PRO A 126 0.37 12.91 -6.06
CA PRO A 126 1.36 13.68 -6.81
C PRO A 126 1.38 15.14 -6.39
N GLY A 127 2.57 15.68 -6.12
CA GLY A 127 2.76 17.09 -5.78
C GLY A 127 2.67 17.41 -4.28
N THR A 128 2.34 16.44 -3.43
CA THR A 128 2.36 16.61 -1.96
C THR A 128 3.74 16.99 -1.44
N PHE A 129 4.80 16.44 -2.03
CA PHE A 129 6.17 16.71 -1.62
C PHE A 129 7.01 17.25 -2.78
N LEU A 130 7.66 18.40 -2.56
CA LEU A 130 8.56 19.00 -3.56
C LEU A 130 9.69 18.07 -3.99
N VAL A 131 10.10 17.14 -3.12
CA VAL A 131 11.14 16.15 -3.42
C VAL A 131 10.74 15.20 -4.56
N ASP A 132 9.44 15.01 -4.83
CA ASP A 132 8.97 14.21 -5.97
C ASP A 132 9.12 14.94 -7.32
N GLY A 133 9.31 16.25 -7.28
CA GLY A 133 9.69 17.07 -8.43
C GLY A 133 11.20 17.31 -8.51
N ILE A 134 11.86 17.45 -7.35
CA ILE A 134 13.30 17.74 -7.23
C ILE A 134 13.93 16.70 -6.29
N PRO A 135 14.30 15.51 -6.79
CA PRO A 135 14.80 14.41 -5.95
C PRO A 135 16.04 14.75 -5.11
N LEU A 136 16.85 15.72 -5.55
CA LEU A 136 18.02 16.23 -4.82
C LEU A 136 17.68 16.74 -3.40
N LEU A 137 16.44 17.18 -3.17
CA LEU A 137 15.99 17.65 -1.85
C LEU A 137 16.04 16.54 -0.77
N LYS A 138 16.08 15.27 -1.16
CA LYS A 138 16.24 14.15 -0.23
C LYS A 138 17.57 14.19 0.54
N TYR A 139 18.60 14.84 0.00
CA TYR A 139 19.92 14.96 0.65
C TYR A 139 20.09 16.20 1.54
N VAL A 140 19.12 17.13 1.52
CA VAL A 140 19.19 18.34 2.37
C VAL A 140 19.20 17.94 3.86
N PRO A 141 20.03 18.52 4.72
CA PRO A 141 20.00 18.18 6.15
C PRO A 141 18.63 18.42 6.80
N SER A 142 18.23 17.58 7.75
CA SER A 142 16.91 17.67 8.41
C SER A 142 16.68 18.94 9.24
N TRP A 143 17.75 19.70 9.55
CA TRP A 143 17.67 20.99 10.24
C TRP A 143 17.28 22.15 9.32
N PHE A 144 17.31 21.96 8.00
CA PHE A 144 17.05 23.02 7.04
C PHE A 144 15.56 23.42 7.04
N PRO A 145 15.23 24.71 6.89
CA PRO A 145 13.83 25.14 6.84
C PRO A 145 13.03 24.40 5.77
N GLY A 146 11.82 23.93 6.12
CA GLY A 146 10.94 23.23 5.18
C GLY A 146 11.21 21.72 5.02
N THR A 147 12.10 21.11 5.82
CA THR A 147 12.35 19.65 5.80
C THR A 147 11.56 18.84 6.85
N ASN A 148 10.50 19.39 7.43
CA ASN A 148 9.66 18.69 8.42
C ASN A 148 9.09 17.35 7.89
N TRP A 149 8.88 17.26 6.58
CA TRP A 149 8.44 16.03 5.90
C TRP A 149 9.44 14.87 6.05
N LYS A 150 10.72 15.13 6.31
CA LYS A 150 11.72 14.07 6.52
C LYS A 150 11.49 13.29 7.80
N ARG A 151 11.04 13.98 8.87
CA ARG A 151 10.65 13.31 10.11
C ARG A 151 9.46 12.40 9.87
N LYS A 152 8.44 12.92 9.19
CA LYS A 152 7.23 12.15 8.83
C LYS A 152 7.56 10.94 7.96
N ALA A 153 8.41 11.11 6.94
CA ALA A 153 8.86 10.03 6.08
C ALA A 153 9.63 8.94 6.85
N LYS A 154 10.39 9.31 7.88
CA LYS A 154 11.07 8.35 8.77
C LYS A 154 10.06 7.56 9.62
N GLU A 155 9.12 8.25 10.27
CA GLU A 155 8.05 7.61 11.05
C GLU A 155 7.24 6.63 10.19
N TRP A 156 6.90 7.04 8.98
CA TRP A 156 6.21 6.20 8.00
C TRP A 156 7.03 5.00 7.53
N ARG A 157 8.35 5.16 7.36
CA ARG A 157 9.26 4.04 7.06
C ARG A 157 9.26 3.01 8.18
N ASP A 158 9.35 3.46 9.42
CA ASP A 158 9.37 2.58 10.59
C ASP A 158 8.04 1.80 10.68
N SER A 159 6.90 2.47 10.44
CA SER A 159 5.58 1.83 10.32
C SER A 159 5.52 0.79 9.20
N SER A 160 6.08 1.08 8.01
CA SER A 160 6.10 0.12 6.88
C SER A 160 6.93 -1.11 7.17
N ILE A 161 8.07 -0.92 7.83
CA ILE A 161 8.93 -2.01 8.27
C ILE A 161 8.17 -2.88 9.30
N MET A 162 7.47 -2.26 10.26
CA MET A 162 6.69 -2.99 11.26
C MET A 162 5.56 -3.80 10.64
N MET A 163 4.82 -3.23 9.68
CA MET A 163 3.71 -3.90 8.99
C MET A 163 4.14 -5.22 8.33
N ILE A 164 5.35 -5.28 7.76
CA ILE A 164 5.89 -6.46 7.10
C ILE A 164 6.52 -7.41 8.12
N ASN A 165 7.40 -6.89 8.98
CA ASN A 165 8.27 -7.72 9.80
C ASN A 165 7.55 -8.33 11.01
N LEU A 166 6.54 -7.67 11.58
CA LEU A 166 5.87 -8.21 12.78
C LEU A 166 5.15 -9.54 12.48
N PRO A 167 4.28 -9.64 11.45
CA PRO A 167 3.71 -10.93 11.06
C PRO A 167 4.77 -11.97 10.71
N PHE A 168 5.81 -11.56 9.97
CA PHE A 168 6.88 -12.45 9.53
C PHE A 168 7.66 -13.08 10.69
N GLU A 169 8.09 -12.26 11.66
CA GLU A 169 8.88 -12.71 12.80
C GLU A 169 8.09 -13.61 13.75
N VAL A 170 6.76 -13.43 13.84
CA VAL A 170 5.89 -14.34 14.61
C VAL A 170 5.85 -15.72 13.96
N VAL A 171 5.52 -15.78 12.67
CA VAL A 171 5.46 -17.06 11.95
C VAL A 171 6.81 -17.78 11.94
N LYS A 172 7.90 -17.03 11.81
CA LYS A 172 9.27 -17.58 11.84
C LYS A 172 9.63 -18.24 13.17
N ARG A 173 9.07 -17.80 14.30
CA ARG A 173 9.32 -18.40 15.62
C ARG A 173 8.50 -19.66 15.87
N ASP A 174 7.40 -19.81 15.16
CA ASP A 174 6.48 -20.96 15.27
C ASP A 174 6.92 -22.16 14.40
N ILE A 175 8.04 -22.02 13.67
CA ILE A 175 8.72 -23.05 12.88
C ILE A 175 9.94 -23.58 13.64
#